data_AF-A0A965LJ76-F1
#
_entry.id   AF-A0A965LJ76-F1
#
_cell.length_a   1.000
_cell.length_b   1.000
_cell.length_c   1.000
_cell.angle_alpha   90.00
_cell.angle_beta   90.00
_cell.angle_gamma   90.00
#
_symmetry.space_group_name_H-M   'P 1'
#
loop_
_entity.id
_entity.type
_entity.pdbx_description
1 polymer ?
#
loop_
_entity_poly.entity_id
_entity_poly.type
_entity_poly.pdbx_seq_one_letter_code
_entity_poly.pdbx_strand_id
1 'polypeptide(L)'
;MIDFSAPDFVVDPYPALAELRKFETPVWHEGLGIWLAAKHRDANAVLRTKTLGRIFTPRDPESEWNEFNWLHSDSILDSEPPKHSRLRSLVGKAFSRSRIESLKPEIERLAGLLLDQAEAKLNNAGSFDLIADYAEPLPVKVIAALLGF
;
A
#
# COMPACT_ATOMS: atom_id res chain seq x y z
N MET A 1 17.93 -15.48 -9.55
CA MET A 1 16.59 -14.85 -9.65
C MET A 1 16.41 -13.97 -8.42
N ILE A 2 15.70 -12.83 -8.51
CA ILE A 2 15.60 -11.90 -7.37
C ILE A 2 14.80 -12.56 -6.25
N ASP A 3 15.38 -12.69 -5.06
CA ASP A 3 14.64 -13.08 -3.88
C ASP A 3 14.13 -11.82 -3.17
N PHE A 4 12.83 -11.57 -3.27
CA PHE A 4 12.18 -10.39 -2.68
C PHE A 4 12.08 -10.46 -1.15
N SER A 5 12.36 -11.62 -0.54
CA SER A 5 12.36 -11.81 0.91
C SER A 5 13.75 -11.76 1.54
N ALA A 6 14.81 -11.74 0.72
CA ALA A 6 16.19 -11.69 1.20
C ALA A 6 16.43 -10.41 2.04
N PRO A 7 17.05 -10.48 3.23
CA PRO A 7 17.26 -9.32 4.10
C PRO A 7 17.93 -8.14 3.40
N ASP A 8 18.98 -8.40 2.61
CA ASP A 8 19.69 -7.35 1.88
C ASP A 8 18.82 -6.68 0.82
N PHE A 9 17.89 -7.42 0.20
CA PHE A 9 16.91 -6.85 -0.74
C PHE A 9 15.87 -5.99 -0.01
N VAL A 10 15.42 -6.41 1.17
CA VAL A 10 14.47 -5.64 1.98
C VAL A 10 15.10 -4.32 2.47
N VAL A 11 16.39 -4.34 2.81
CA VAL A 11 17.14 -3.15 3.23
C VAL A 11 17.41 -2.20 2.06
N ASP A 12 17.88 -2.72 0.93
CA ASP A 12 18.13 -1.92 -0.28
C ASP A 12 17.74 -2.68 -1.55
N PRO A 13 16.50 -2.51 -2.04
CA PRO A 13 16.05 -3.18 -3.25
C PRO A 13 16.57 -2.51 -4.53
N TYR A 14 17.08 -1.27 -4.44
CA TYR A 14 17.30 -0.44 -5.63
C TYR A 14 18.39 -0.96 -6.57
N PRO A 15 19.53 -1.53 -6.10
CA PRO A 15 20.52 -2.15 -6.97
C PRO A 15 19.96 -3.33 -7.76
N ALA A 16 19.26 -4.26 -7.10
CA ALA A 16 18.66 -5.42 -7.75
C ALA A 16 17.57 -4.99 -8.77
N LEU A 17 16.74 -4.01 -8.41
CA LEU A 17 15.74 -3.44 -9.31
C LEU A 17 16.39 -2.66 -10.46
N ALA A 18 17.59 -2.08 -10.28
CA ALA A 18 18.34 -1.41 -11.34
C ALA A 18 18.85 -2.41 -12.38
N GLU A 19 19.39 -3.55 -11.95
CA GLU A 19 19.74 -4.66 -12.85
C GLU A 19 18.51 -5.16 -13.62
N LEU A 20 17.38 -5.33 -12.94
CA LEU A 20 16.12 -5.74 -13.58
C LEU A 20 15.64 -4.73 -14.64
N ARG A 21 15.90 -3.43 -14.44
CA ARG A 21 15.55 -2.38 -15.42
C ARG A 21 16.48 -2.35 -16.64
N LYS A 22 17.59 -3.08 -16.66
CA LYS A 22 18.46 -3.19 -17.86
C LYS A 22 17.82 -4.04 -18.97
N PHE A 23 16.87 -4.91 -18.63
CA PHE A 23 16.15 -5.72 -19.61
C PHE A 23 15.16 -4.86 -20.40
N GLU A 24 15.04 -5.11 -21.71
CA GLU A 24 14.14 -4.34 -22.58
C GLU A 24 12.67 -4.72 -22.45
N THR A 25 12.39 -5.95 -22.04
CA THR A 25 11.02 -6.46 -21.87
C THR A 25 10.82 -6.95 -20.43
N PRO A 26 9.56 -7.08 -19.97
CA PRO A 26 9.27 -7.78 -18.72
C PRO A 26 9.98 -9.13 -18.64
N VAL A 27 10.44 -9.50 -17.45
CA VAL A 27 11.23 -10.71 -17.21
C VAL A 27 10.38 -11.72 -16.45
N TRP A 28 10.35 -12.97 -16.91
CA TRP A 28 9.66 -14.05 -16.19
C TRP A 28 10.39 -14.40 -14.90
N HIS A 29 9.64 -14.52 -13.81
CA HIS A 29 10.14 -14.89 -12.50
C HIS A 29 9.59 -16.26 -12.08
N GLU A 30 10.36 -17.33 -12.34
CA GLU A 30 9.99 -18.72 -12.04
C GLU A 30 9.47 -18.92 -10.62
N GLY A 31 10.13 -18.37 -9.60
CA GLY A 31 9.74 -18.57 -8.19
C GLY A 31 8.41 -17.92 -7.79
N LEU A 32 7.93 -16.96 -8.59
CA LEU A 32 6.64 -16.28 -8.36
C LEU A 32 5.59 -16.67 -9.41
N GLY A 33 6.00 -17.31 -10.51
CA GLY A 33 5.13 -17.61 -11.64
C GLY A 33 4.52 -16.37 -12.31
N ILE A 34 5.22 -15.22 -12.29
CA ILE A 34 4.72 -13.96 -12.87
C ILE A 34 5.80 -13.24 -13.69
N TRP A 35 5.34 -12.35 -14.58
CA TRP A 35 6.19 -11.41 -15.30
C TRP A 35 6.49 -10.17 -14.46
N LEU A 36 7.76 -9.77 -14.40
CA LEU A 36 8.22 -8.58 -13.71
C LEU A 36 8.34 -7.40 -14.68
N ALA A 37 7.45 -6.42 -14.53
CA ALA A 37 7.45 -5.18 -15.31
C ALA A 37 8.18 -4.05 -14.56
N ALA A 38 9.51 -4.00 -14.66
CA ALA A 38 10.33 -3.12 -13.81
C ALA A 38 10.54 -1.70 -14.35
N LYS A 39 10.38 -1.47 -15.66
CA LYS A 39 10.46 -0.12 -16.24
C LYS A 39 9.11 0.58 -16.07
N HIS A 40 9.15 1.90 -15.86
CA HIS A 40 7.95 2.73 -15.74
C HIS A 40 6.96 2.53 -16.89
N ARG A 41 7.45 2.43 -18.14
CA ARG A 41 6.60 2.20 -19.32
C ARG A 41 5.79 0.90 -19.21
N ASP A 42 6.42 -0.18 -18.74
CA ASP A 42 5.83 -1.52 -18.70
C ASP A 42 4.88 -1.62 -17.51
N ALA A 43 5.27 -1.11 -16.34
CA ALA A 43 4.40 -1.05 -15.16
C ALA A 43 3.13 -0.24 -15.44
N ASN A 44 3.26 0.92 -16.10
CA ASN A 44 2.10 1.74 -16.49
C ASN A 44 1.22 1.04 -17.54
N ALA A 45 1.81 0.30 -18.49
CA ALA A 45 1.06 -0.50 -19.46
C ALA A 45 0.26 -1.62 -18.78
N VAL A 46 0.87 -2.33 -17.81
CA VAL A 46 0.21 -3.35 -17.01
C VAL A 46 -0.99 -2.76 -16.25
N LEU A 47 -0.79 -1.65 -15.52
CA LEU A 47 -1.83 -1.02 -14.70
C LEU A 47 -3.01 -0.45 -15.51
N ARG A 48 -2.82 -0.20 -16.82
CA ARG A 48 -3.86 0.33 -17.72
C ARG A 48 -4.56 -0.72 -18.56
N THR A 49 -3.93 -1.89 -18.73
CA THR A 49 -4.46 -2.98 -19.55
C THR A 49 -5.50 -3.76 -18.75
N LYS A 50 -6.78 -3.44 -18.97
CA LYS A 50 -7.92 -4.07 -18.26
C LYS A 50 -8.02 -5.59 -18.44
N THR A 51 -7.42 -6.14 -19.49
CA THR A 51 -7.47 -7.59 -19.77
C THR A 51 -6.48 -8.40 -18.93
N LEU A 52 -5.51 -7.76 -18.25
CA LEU A 52 -4.57 -8.48 -17.37
C LEU A 52 -5.17 -8.85 -16.01
N GLY A 53 -6.28 -8.22 -15.62
CA GLY A 53 -7.09 -8.60 -14.46
C GLY A 53 -6.38 -8.55 -13.10
N ARG A 54 -7.08 -8.98 -12.06
CA ARG A 54 -6.52 -9.29 -10.73
C ARG A 54 -5.99 -10.72 -10.69
N ILE A 55 -4.92 -10.92 -9.92
CA ILE A 55 -4.21 -12.21 -9.79
C ILE A 55 -4.51 -12.93 -8.46
N PHE A 56 -5.49 -12.46 -7.69
CA PHE A 56 -5.86 -13.09 -6.43
C PHE A 56 -6.39 -14.51 -6.68
N THR A 57 -5.85 -15.47 -5.92
CA THR A 57 -6.32 -16.86 -5.86
C THR A 57 -6.60 -17.22 -4.41
N PRO A 58 -7.77 -17.82 -4.10
CA PRO A 58 -8.03 -18.37 -2.76
C PRO A 58 -6.92 -19.32 -2.33
N ARG A 59 -6.61 -19.32 -1.04
CA ARG A 59 -5.62 -20.21 -0.44
C ARG A 59 -6.26 -21.53 -0.02
N ASP A 60 -5.47 -22.60 -0.11
CA ASP A 60 -5.84 -23.95 0.27
C ASP A 60 -4.98 -24.46 1.45
N PRO A 61 -5.50 -25.34 2.32
CA PRO A 61 -6.89 -25.81 2.35
C PRO A 61 -7.85 -24.75 2.90
N GLU A 62 -9.08 -24.69 2.39
CA GLU A 62 -10.08 -23.69 2.82
C GLU A 62 -10.38 -23.72 4.32
N SER A 63 -10.26 -24.88 4.97
CA SER A 63 -10.45 -25.01 6.42
C SER A 63 -9.46 -24.19 7.26
N GLU A 64 -8.29 -23.85 6.72
CA GLU A 64 -7.26 -23.03 7.40
C GLU A 64 -7.32 -21.57 6.97
N TRP A 65 -7.84 -21.29 5.78
CA TRP A 65 -7.82 -19.97 5.16
C TRP A 65 -9.19 -19.34 4.99
N ASN A 66 -10.23 -19.91 5.60
CA ASN A 66 -11.61 -19.47 5.46
C ASN A 66 -11.78 -17.96 5.68
N GLU A 67 -11.28 -17.41 6.80
CA GLU A 67 -11.42 -15.99 7.13
C GLU A 67 -10.65 -15.11 6.14
N PHE A 68 -9.45 -15.54 5.75
CA PHE A 68 -8.62 -14.83 4.78
C PHE A 68 -9.30 -14.79 3.40
N ASN A 69 -9.75 -15.94 2.90
CA ASN A 69 -10.41 -16.07 1.61
C ASN A 69 -11.73 -15.30 1.60
N TRP A 70 -12.52 -15.39 2.67
CA TRP A 70 -13.75 -14.65 2.84
C TRP A 70 -13.51 -13.13 2.78
N LEU A 71 -12.53 -12.61 3.51
CA LEU A 71 -12.17 -11.18 3.49
C LEU A 71 -11.79 -10.68 2.09
N HIS A 72 -11.02 -11.47 1.34
CA HIS A 72 -10.59 -11.10 -0.01
C HIS A 72 -11.68 -11.31 -1.06
N SER A 73 -12.62 -12.24 -0.84
CA SER A 73 -13.70 -12.52 -1.79
C SER A 73 -14.54 -11.28 -2.10
N ASP A 74 -14.73 -10.38 -1.13
CA ASP A 74 -15.48 -9.12 -1.26
C ASP A 74 -14.61 -7.85 -1.29
N SER A 75 -13.29 -8.01 -1.38
CA SER A 75 -12.34 -6.91 -1.51
C SER A 75 -12.53 -6.17 -2.85
N ILE A 76 -12.59 -4.84 -2.78
CA ILE A 76 -12.54 -3.98 -3.97
C ILE A 76 -11.20 -4.13 -4.71
N LEU A 77 -10.11 -4.43 -4.01
CA LEU A 77 -8.77 -4.50 -4.60
C LEU A 77 -8.59 -5.76 -5.46
N ASP A 78 -9.34 -6.81 -5.15
CA ASP A 78 -9.28 -8.13 -5.81
C ASP A 78 -10.47 -8.38 -6.76
N SER A 79 -11.31 -7.36 -6.96
CA SER A 79 -12.50 -7.46 -7.82
C SER A 79 -12.26 -6.91 -9.23
N GLU A 80 -13.00 -7.46 -10.20
CA GLU A 80 -13.16 -6.93 -11.56
C GLU A 80 -14.57 -6.32 -11.78
N PRO A 81 -14.77 -5.50 -12.83
CA PRO A 81 -16.12 -5.08 -13.23
C PRO A 81 -17.04 -6.29 -13.49
N PRO A 82 -18.34 -6.21 -13.14
CA PRO A 82 -19.04 -5.03 -12.63
C PRO A 82 -18.92 -4.81 -11.11
N LYS A 83 -18.45 -5.80 -10.34
CA LYS A 83 -18.32 -5.74 -8.88
C LYS A 83 -17.42 -4.60 -8.44
N HIS A 84 -16.22 -4.52 -9.03
CA HIS A 84 -15.26 -3.43 -8.76
C HIS A 84 -15.86 -2.05 -9.03
N SER A 85 -16.51 -1.85 -10.19
CA SER A 85 -17.11 -0.57 -10.54
C SER A 85 -18.18 -0.13 -9.53
N ARG A 86 -19.04 -1.06 -9.09
CA ARG A 86 -20.05 -0.81 -8.07
C ARG A 86 -19.41 -0.41 -6.74
N LEU A 87 -18.48 -1.20 -6.21
CA LEU A 87 -17.80 -0.92 -4.93
C LEU A 87 -17.01 0.39 -4.98
N ARG A 88 -16.26 0.62 -6.06
CA ARG A 88 -15.46 1.85 -6.26
C ARG A 88 -16.33 3.10 -6.27
N SER A 89 -17.52 3.04 -6.85
CA SER A 89 -18.44 4.18 -6.87
C SER A 89 -18.93 4.58 -5.47
N LEU A 90 -19.05 3.62 -4.55
CA LEU A 90 -19.46 3.87 -3.17
C LEU A 90 -18.29 4.46 -2.36
N VAL A 91 -17.12 3.80 -2.42
CA VAL A 91 -15.91 4.25 -1.73
C VAL A 91 -15.47 5.63 -2.21
N GLY A 92 -15.52 5.89 -3.52
CA GLY A 92 -15.09 7.17 -4.10
C GLY A 92 -15.82 8.40 -3.55
N LYS A 93 -17.03 8.25 -3.01
CA LYS A 93 -17.76 9.36 -2.35
C LYS A 93 -17.07 9.79 -1.04
N ALA A 94 -16.50 8.83 -0.31
CA ALA A 94 -15.77 9.06 0.94
C ALA A 94 -14.32 9.54 0.71
N PHE A 95 -13.79 9.40 -0.51
CA PHE A 95 -12.44 9.84 -0.88
C PHE A 95 -12.48 10.91 -1.98
N SER A 96 -13.54 11.72 -2.02
CA SER A 96 -13.65 12.81 -3.00
C SER A 96 -12.58 13.87 -2.74
N ARG A 97 -12.16 14.57 -3.80
CA ARG A 97 -11.17 15.65 -3.70
C ARG A 97 -11.54 16.67 -2.61
N SER A 98 -12.79 17.12 -2.59
CA SER A 98 -13.28 18.07 -1.59
C SER A 98 -13.18 17.53 -0.16
N ARG A 99 -13.49 16.24 0.05
CA ARG A 99 -13.35 15.61 1.37
C ARG A 99 -11.88 15.52 1.79
N ILE A 100 -10.99 15.11 0.89
CA ILE A 100 -9.54 15.08 1.18
C ILE A 100 -9.00 16.48 1.48
N GLU A 101 -9.36 17.49 0.69
CA GLU A 101 -8.96 18.88 0.93
C GLU A 101 -9.47 19.40 2.28
N SER A 102 -10.67 19.01 2.70
CA SER A 102 -11.22 19.38 4.01
C SER A 102 -10.49 18.76 5.21
N LEU A 103 -9.71 17.69 5.02
CA LEU A 103 -8.92 17.09 6.09
C LEU A 103 -7.66 17.89 6.41
N LYS A 104 -7.22 18.81 5.53
CA LYS A 104 -5.97 19.53 5.70
C LYS A 104 -5.82 20.17 7.10
N PRO A 105 -6.81 20.93 7.63
CA PRO A 105 -6.67 21.53 8.96
C PRO A 105 -6.51 20.48 10.07
N GLU A 106 -7.21 19.35 9.96
CA GLU A 106 -7.12 18.27 10.95
C GLU A 106 -5.78 17.53 10.85
N ILE A 107 -5.27 17.28 9.64
CA ILE A 107 -3.94 16.72 9.42
C ILE A 107 -2.86 17.64 10.00
N GLU A 108 -2.96 18.96 9.76
CA GLU A 108 -2.04 19.95 10.32
C GLU A 108 -2.08 19.95 11.86
N ARG A 109 -3.28 19.89 12.45
CA ARG A 109 -3.46 19.79 13.89
C ARG A 109 -2.86 18.51 14.47
N LEU A 110 -3.12 17.36 13.85
CA LEU A 110 -2.59 16.06 14.27
C LEU A 110 -1.07 16.00 14.15
N ALA A 111 -0.51 16.51 13.05
CA ALA A 111 0.92 16.61 12.85
C ALA A 111 1.57 17.52 13.89
N GLY A 112 0.98 18.69 14.17
CA GLY A 112 1.46 19.61 15.21
C GLY A 112 1.46 18.95 16.59
N LEU A 113 0.36 18.30 16.98
CA LEU A 113 0.26 17.58 18.25
C LEU A 113 1.35 16.51 18.41
N LEU A 114 1.65 15.74 17.35
CA LEU A 114 2.69 14.71 17.39
C LEU A 114 4.09 15.33 17.46
N LEU A 115 4.32 16.47 16.80
CA LEU A 115 5.59 17.21 16.93
C LEU A 115 5.78 17.77 18.34
N ASP A 116 4.75 18.35 18.95
CA ASP A 116 4.81 18.84 20.33
C ASP A 116 5.14 17.71 21.32
N GLN A 117 4.57 16.52 21.09
CA GLN A 117 4.86 15.32 21.89
C GLN A 117 6.29 14.82 21.69
N ALA A 118 6.78 14.81 20.45
CA ALA A 118 8.15 14.45 20.12
C ALA A 118 9.16 15.43 20.73
N GLU A 119 8.88 16.74 20.68
CA GLU A 119 9.70 17.78 21.32
C GLU A 119 9.75 17.60 22.84
N ALA A 120 8.61 17.33 23.48
CA ALA A 120 8.57 17.04 24.91
C ALA A 120 9.41 15.81 25.28
N LYS A 121 9.37 14.74 24.46
CA LYS A 121 10.23 13.55 24.66
C LYS A 121 11.70 13.89 24.49
N LEU A 122 12.05 14.63 23.44
CA LEU A 122 13.41 15.09 23.17
C LEU A 122 13.96 15.90 24.35
N ASN A 123 13.18 16.82 24.90
CA ASN A 123 13.57 17.64 26.03
C ASN A 123 13.76 16.84 27.33
N ASN A 124 12.96 15.79 27.55
CA ASN A 124 13.01 14.99 28.78
C ASN A 124 14.03 13.84 28.74
N ALA A 125 14.20 13.19 27.58
CA ALA A 125 14.98 11.98 27.41
C ALA A 125 16.17 12.13 26.45
N GLY A 126 16.35 13.31 25.84
CA GLY A 126 17.43 13.59 24.88
C GLY A 126 17.25 12.94 23.51
N SER A 127 16.16 12.18 23.29
CA SER A 127 15.85 11.52 22.02
C SER A 127 14.35 11.19 21.92
N PHE A 128 13.90 10.89 20.70
CA PHE A 128 12.59 10.33 20.39
C PHE A 128 12.71 9.40 19.17
N ASP A 129 11.72 8.54 18.93
CA ASP A 129 11.68 7.64 17.77
C ASP A 129 10.78 8.23 16.68
N LEU A 130 11.36 8.61 15.54
CA LEU A 130 10.60 9.21 14.44
C LEU A 130 9.49 8.30 13.89
N ILE A 131 9.67 6.99 13.92
CA ILE A 131 8.67 6.03 13.46
C ILE A 131 7.58 5.90 14.50
N ALA A 132 7.93 5.42 15.70
CA ALA A 132 6.95 5.09 16.73
C ALA A 132 6.22 6.33 17.27
N ASP A 133 6.89 7.48 17.34
CA ASP A 133 6.34 8.69 17.96
C ASP A 133 5.68 9.64 16.95
N TYR A 134 5.92 9.48 15.64
CA TYR A 134 5.40 10.41 14.63
C TYR A 134 4.86 9.72 13.38
N ALA A 135 5.70 9.00 12.64
CA ALA A 135 5.34 8.51 11.30
C ALA A 135 4.28 7.39 11.32
N GLU A 136 4.28 6.53 12.33
CA GLU A 136 3.27 5.50 12.55
C GLU A 136 1.93 6.07 13.05
N PRO A 137 1.88 6.89 14.13
CA PRO A 137 0.59 7.37 14.65
C PRO A 137 -0.13 8.35 13.73
N LEU A 138 0.58 9.14 12.92
CA LEU A 138 -0.04 10.14 12.05
C LEU A 138 -1.06 9.54 11.05
N PRO A 139 -0.70 8.60 10.15
CA PRO A 139 -1.66 8.03 9.20
C PRO A 139 -2.81 7.29 9.89
N VAL A 140 -2.57 6.64 11.04
CA VAL A 140 -3.62 5.98 11.84
C VAL A 140 -4.65 6.99 12.35
N LYS A 141 -4.20 8.13 12.88
CA LYS A 141 -5.10 9.21 13.34
C LYS A 141 -5.84 9.87 12.18
N VAL A 142 -5.17 10.04 11.03
CA VAL A 142 -5.80 10.63 9.83
C VAL A 142 -6.90 9.72 9.27
N ILE A 143 -6.67 8.41 9.18
CA ILE A 143 -7.72 7.50 8.72
C ILE A 143 -8.87 7.40 9.72
N ALA A 144 -8.61 7.40 11.03
CA ALA A 144 -9.65 7.47 12.05
C ALA A 144 -10.53 8.72 11.89
N ALA A 145 -9.92 9.90 11.71
CA ALA A 145 -10.64 11.15 11.46
C ALA A 145 -11.48 11.10 10.16
N LEU A 146 -10.95 10.51 9.09
CA LEU A 146 -11.71 10.31 7.83
C LEU A 146 -12.94 9.41 8.05
N LEU A 147 -12.78 8.34 8.84
CA LEU A 147 -13.83 7.37 9.14
C LEU A 147 -14.83 7.84 10.21
N GLY A 148 -14.52 8.94 10.90
CA GLY A 148 -15.39 9.54 11.93
C GLY A 148 -15.23 8.93 13.33
N PHE A 149 -14.06 8.39 13.64
CA PHE A 149 -13.67 7.93 14.99
C PHE A 149 -12.95 9.02 15.79
#